data_AF-A0A5D0PV18-F1
#
_entry.id   AF-A0A5D0PV18-F1
#
_cell.length_a   1.000
_cell.length_b   1.000
_cell.length_c   1.000
_cell.angle_alpha   90.00
_cell.angle_beta   90.00
_cell.angle_gamma   90.00
#
_symmetry.space_group_name_H-M   'P 1'
#
loop_
_entity.id
_entity.type
_entity.pdbx_description
1 polymer ?
#
loop_
_entity_poly.entity_id
_entity_poly.type
_entity_poly.pdbx_seq_one_letter_code
_entity_poly.pdbx_strand_id
1 'polypeptide(L)'
;MREELGHAVSAEALGPVVAMSEGGWSLDGRRFHSHDSYFMLRVGAGLEVDTSGMDAEERETTDRFQWWAGPELAACAEPVVPRGLGALVARLVAGDVPAAPVVLPWHLP
;
A
#
# COMPACT_ATOMS: atom_id res chain seq x y z
N MET A 1 -8.14 -8.31 -1.87
CA MET A 1 -8.28 -6.98 -2.52
C MET A 1 -9.39 -7.03 -3.59
N ARG A 2 -10.53 -7.68 -3.30
CA ARG A 2 -11.59 -7.88 -4.32
C ARG A 2 -12.40 -6.61 -4.57
N GLU A 3 -12.59 -5.81 -3.52
CA GLU A 3 -13.35 -4.55 -3.55
C GLU A 3 -12.60 -3.49 -4.35
N GLU A 4 -11.36 -3.19 -3.95
CA GLU A 4 -10.57 -2.09 -4.55
C GLU A 4 -9.82 -2.43 -5.84
N LEU A 5 -9.44 -3.69 -6.03
CA LEU A 5 -8.56 -4.08 -7.15
C LEU A 5 -9.14 -5.23 -7.99
N GLY A 6 -10.36 -5.70 -7.69
CA GLY A 6 -10.94 -6.88 -8.33
C GLY A 6 -10.16 -8.18 -8.10
N HIS A 7 -9.11 -8.17 -7.27
CA HIS A 7 -8.18 -9.29 -7.12
C HIS A 7 -8.35 -10.02 -5.78
N ALA A 8 -8.82 -11.27 -5.88
CA ALA A 8 -8.93 -12.18 -4.76
C ALA A 8 -7.61 -12.92 -4.53
N VAL A 9 -7.08 -12.82 -3.32
CA VAL A 9 -5.82 -13.44 -2.90
C VAL A 9 -6.09 -14.10 -1.56
N SER A 10 -5.61 -15.33 -1.36
CA SER A 10 -5.73 -15.99 -0.06
C SER A 10 -4.73 -15.40 0.94
N ALA A 11 -5.02 -15.51 2.23
CA ALA A 11 -4.12 -15.00 3.26
C ALA A 11 -2.75 -15.69 3.21
N GLU A 12 -2.70 -16.96 2.82
CA GLU A 12 -1.47 -17.76 2.71
C GLU A 12 -0.58 -17.31 1.53
N ALA A 13 -1.17 -16.67 0.51
CA ALA A 13 -0.43 -16.11 -0.61
C ALA A 13 0.16 -14.73 -0.28
N LEU A 14 -0.36 -14.05 0.74
CA LEU A 14 0.29 -12.89 1.33
C LEU A 14 1.46 -13.44 2.16
N GLY A 15 2.69 -13.22 1.68
CA GLY A 15 3.90 -13.67 2.38
C GLY A 15 4.06 -13.06 3.78
N PRO A 16 5.28 -13.03 4.35
CA PRO A 16 5.46 -12.39 5.65
C PRO A 16 5.16 -10.88 5.57
N VAL A 17 4.82 -10.29 6.72
CA VAL A 17 4.77 -8.83 6.87
C VAL A 17 6.16 -8.27 6.57
N VAL A 18 6.24 -7.34 5.61
CA VAL A 18 7.51 -6.70 5.21
C VAL A 18 7.70 -5.35 5.86
N ALA A 19 6.62 -4.71 6.28
CA ALA A 19 6.65 -3.45 7.01
C ALA A 19 5.42 -3.26 7.89
N MET A 20 5.54 -2.37 8.87
CA MET A 20 4.47 -1.95 9.74
C MET A 20 4.49 -0.43 9.92
N SER A 21 3.34 0.16 10.24
CA SER A 21 3.20 1.57 10.61
C SER A 21 2.08 1.68 11.64
N GLU A 22 2.21 2.54 12.64
CA GLU A 22 1.15 2.72 13.63
C GLU A 22 1.07 4.17 14.10
N GLY A 23 -0.13 4.60 14.48
CA GLY A 23 -0.34 5.95 14.98
C GLY A 23 -1.80 6.32 15.19
N GLY A 24 -1.98 7.45 15.88
CA GLY A 24 -3.29 8.04 16.08
C GLY A 24 -3.71 8.89 14.89
N TRP A 25 -5.01 8.93 14.63
CA TRP A 25 -5.60 9.86 13.65
C TRP A 25 -7.02 10.24 14.05
N SER A 26 -7.56 11.29 13.45
CA SER A 26 -8.94 11.74 13.74
C SER A 26 -9.77 11.95 12.49
N LEU A 27 -11.05 11.59 12.57
CA LEU A 27 -12.05 11.84 11.54
C LEU A 27 -13.38 12.17 12.22
N ASP A 28 -14.03 13.26 11.78
CA ASP A 28 -15.30 13.75 12.32
C ASP A 28 -15.35 13.86 13.86
N GLY A 29 -14.26 14.37 14.44
CA GLY A 29 -14.11 14.57 15.88
C GLY A 29 -13.90 13.29 16.70
N ARG A 30 -13.83 12.12 16.04
CA ARG A 30 -13.51 10.84 16.67
C ARG A 30 -12.02 10.56 16.50
N ARG A 31 -11.40 10.05 17.57
CA ARG A 31 -9.99 9.62 17.57
C ARG A 31 -9.90 8.12 17.35
N PHE A 32 -8.95 7.72 16.53
CA PHE A 32 -8.64 6.35 16.19
C PHE A 32 -7.15 6.09 16.44
N HIS A 33 -6.80 4.81 16.53
CA HIS A 33 -5.43 4.34 16.50
C HIS A 33 -5.37 3.17 15.54
N SER A 34 -4.43 3.22 14.60
CA SER A 34 -4.28 2.20 13.57
C SER A 34 -2.94 1.49 13.72
N HIS A 35 -2.96 0.19 13.38
CA HIS A 35 -1.78 -0.62 13.17
C HIS A 35 -1.87 -1.18 11.75
N ASP A 36 -0.98 -0.73 10.88
CA ASP A 36 -0.92 -1.12 9.48
C ASP A 36 0.16 -2.18 9.32
N SER A 37 -0.19 -3.28 8.63
CA SER A 37 0.74 -4.33 8.23
C SER A 37 0.80 -4.41 6.71
N TYR A 38 2.00 -4.25 6.15
CA TYR A 38 2.24 -4.27 4.71
C TYR A 38 2.84 -5.61 4.28
N PHE A 39 2.33 -6.13 3.16
CA PHE A 39 2.75 -7.39 2.56
C PHE A 39 3.26 -7.14 1.14
N MET A 40 4.22 -7.95 0.69
CA MET A 40 4.61 -7.98 -0.72
C MET A 40 3.87 -9.11 -1.43
N LEU A 41 3.08 -8.78 -2.44
CA LEU A 41 2.46 -9.75 -3.33
C LEU A 41 3.01 -9.56 -4.75
N ARG A 42 3.48 -10.65 -5.36
CA ARG A 42 3.80 -10.67 -6.79
C ARG A 42 2.60 -11.20 -7.56
N VAL A 43 2.12 -10.39 -8.51
CA VAL A 43 0.99 -10.74 -9.38
C VAL A 43 1.49 -11.09 -10.79
N GLY A 44 0.66 -11.80 -11.54
CA GLY A 44 0.97 -12.13 -12.94
C GLY A 44 1.09 -10.88 -13.82
N ALA A 45 1.83 -10.99 -14.92
CA ALA A 45 1.91 -9.93 -15.91
C ALA A 45 0.51 -9.65 -16.51
N GLY A 46 0.12 -8.37 -16.56
CA GLY A 46 -1.17 -7.95 -17.12
C GLY A 46 -2.34 -7.99 -16.14
N LEU A 47 -2.09 -7.88 -14.83
CA LEU A 47 -3.18 -7.59 -13.89
C LEU A 47 -3.75 -6.20 -14.21
N GLU A 48 -4.96 -6.20 -14.75
CA GLU A 48 -5.78 -5.01 -14.92
C GLU A 48 -6.49 -4.72 -13.60
N VAL A 49 -6.46 -3.45 -13.17
CA VAL A 49 -7.19 -3.01 -11.98
C VAL A 49 -8.67 -2.87 -12.35
N ASP A 50 -9.53 -3.61 -11.65
CA ASP A 50 -10.97 -3.47 -11.74
C ASP A 50 -11.50 -2.71 -10.52
N THR A 51 -11.94 -1.47 -10.76
CA THR A 51 -12.47 -0.54 -9.74
C THR A 51 -14.00 -0.59 -9.64
N SER A 52 -14.66 -1.49 -10.38
CA SER A 52 -16.13 -1.57 -10.37
C SER A 52 -16.70 -1.90 -8.97
N GLY A 53 -15.88 -2.53 -8.11
CA GLY A 53 -16.22 -2.90 -6.74
C GLY A 53 -16.13 -1.79 -5.69
N MET A 54 -15.50 -0.64 -5.99
CA MET A 54 -15.37 0.49 -5.06
C MET A 54 -16.73 0.96 -4.53
N ASP A 55 -16.76 1.60 -3.37
CA ASP A 55 -17.93 2.33 -2.90
C ASP A 55 -18.01 3.76 -3.51
N ALA A 56 -18.94 4.58 -3.04
CA ALA A 56 -19.09 5.94 -3.57
C ALA A 56 -17.94 6.87 -3.12
N GLU A 57 -17.47 6.74 -1.88
CA GLU A 57 -16.44 7.59 -1.30
C GLU A 57 -15.07 7.28 -1.92
N GLU A 58 -14.76 6.01 -2.13
CA GLU A 58 -13.53 5.55 -2.80
C GLU A 58 -13.46 6.06 -4.24
N ARG A 59 -14.58 6.04 -4.98
CA ARG A 59 -14.66 6.58 -6.35
C ARG A 59 -14.49 8.10 -6.39
N GLU A 60 -15.04 8.82 -5.42
CA GLU A 60 -14.93 10.28 -5.36
C GLU A 60 -13.52 10.74 -4.98
N THR A 61 -12.79 9.94 -4.20
CA THR A 61 -11.46 10.30 -3.68
C THR A 61 -10.30 9.70 -4.50
N THR A 62 -10.56 8.76 -5.40
CA THR A 62 -9.55 8.14 -6.26
C THR A 62 -9.52 8.76 -7.65
N ASP A 63 -8.42 9.44 -7.99
CA ASP A 63 -8.22 10.03 -9.32
C ASP A 63 -7.85 8.96 -10.38
N ARG A 64 -6.88 8.09 -10.07
CA ARG A 64 -6.35 7.12 -11.04
C ARG A 64 -5.59 5.97 -10.40
N PHE A 65 -5.43 4.90 -11.19
CA PHE A 65 -4.52 3.79 -10.91
C PHE A 65 -3.39 3.74 -11.94
N GLN A 66 -2.19 3.44 -11.47
CA GLN A 66 -1.01 3.28 -12.31
C GLN A 66 -0.07 2.25 -11.70
N TRP A 67 0.60 1.48 -12.56
CA TRP A 67 1.78 0.71 -12.18
C TRP A 67 3.02 1.60 -12.22
N TRP A 68 3.72 1.71 -11.09
CA TRP A 68 4.90 2.56 -10.97
C TRP A 68 6.18 1.71 -10.96
N ALA A 69 7.18 2.13 -11.72
CA ALA A 69 8.54 1.66 -11.55
C ALA A 69 9.17 2.29 -10.29
N GLY A 70 10.14 1.59 -9.69
CA GLY A 70 10.84 2.07 -8.49
C GLY A 70 11.42 3.50 -8.61
N PRO A 71 12.10 3.86 -9.71
CA PRO A 71 12.58 5.23 -9.91
C PRO A 71 11.48 6.29 -10.02
N GLU A 72 10.31 5.93 -10.53
CA GLU A 72 9.17 6.85 -10.68
C GLU A 72 8.58 7.21 -9.32
N LEU A 73 8.46 6.24 -8.40
CA LEU A 73 8.04 6.51 -7.03
C LEU A 73 8.98 7.46 -6.30
N ALA A 74 10.29 7.35 -6.53
CA ALA A 74 11.29 8.21 -5.90
C ALA A 74 11.28 9.65 -6.46
N ALA A 75 10.86 9.81 -7.71
CA ALA A 75 10.78 11.11 -8.39
C ALA A 75 9.40 11.76 -8.29
N CYS A 76 8.42 11.11 -7.65
CA CYS A 76 7.07 11.62 -7.52
C CYS A 76 7.07 12.95 -6.75
N ALA A 77 6.49 13.99 -7.35
CA ALA A 77 6.35 15.30 -6.72
C ALA A 77 5.25 15.30 -5.64
N GLU A 78 4.27 14.40 -5.78
CA GLU A 78 3.22 14.20 -4.79
C GLU A 78 3.71 13.31 -3.64
N PRO A 79 3.21 13.50 -2.40
CA PRO A 79 3.57 12.64 -1.28
C PRO A 79 3.20 11.18 -1.55
N VAL A 80 4.19 10.29 -1.51
CA VAL A 80 3.97 8.84 -1.49
C VAL A 80 3.82 8.39 -0.05
N VAL A 81 2.65 7.83 0.28
CA VAL A 81 2.35 7.24 1.59
C VAL A 81 2.20 5.72 1.50
N PRO A 82 2.59 4.97 2.55
CA PRO A 82 3.33 5.43 3.73
C PRO A 82 4.72 5.98 3.40
N ARG A 83 5.22 6.91 4.23
CA ARG A 83 6.53 7.53 4.01
C ARG A 83 7.61 6.44 4.00
N GLY A 84 8.52 6.49 3.03
CA GLY A 84 9.58 5.48 2.86
C GLY A 84 9.19 4.26 2.04
N LEU A 85 7.94 4.17 1.56
CA LEU A 85 7.48 3.05 0.71
C LEU A 85 8.36 2.83 -0.53
N GLY A 86 8.73 3.90 -1.25
CA GLY A 86 9.53 3.78 -2.47
C GLY A 86 10.88 3.09 -2.25
N ALA A 87 11.58 3.43 -1.17
CA ALA A 87 12.85 2.79 -0.81
C ALA A 87 12.66 1.31 -0.43
N LEU A 88 11.58 0.99 0.29
CA LEU A 88 11.24 -0.40 0.61
C LEU A 88 10.91 -1.21 -0.64
N VAL A 89 10.10 -0.68 -1.55
CA VAL A 89 9.74 -1.34 -2.82
C VAL A 89 10.99 -1.63 -3.65
N ALA A 90 11.93 -0.69 -3.75
CA ALA A 90 13.18 -0.90 -4.48
C ALA A 90 13.98 -2.11 -3.94
N ARG A 91 14.10 -2.24 -2.62
CA ARG A 91 14.77 -3.39 -1.97
C ARG A 91 14.05 -4.71 -2.26
N LEU A 92 12.73 -4.72 -2.06
CA LEU A 92 11.88 -5.90 -2.24
C LEU A 92 11.90 -6.42 -3.69
N VAL A 93 11.86 -5.52 -4.68
CA VAL A 93 11.93 -5.88 -6.10
C VAL A 93 13.28 -6.49 -6.45
N ALA A 94 14.38 -5.99 -5.85
CA ALA A 94 15.72 -6.55 -5.98
C ALA A 94 15.94 -7.88 -5.23
N GLY A 95 14.94 -8.37 -4.49
CA GLY A 95 15.01 -9.61 -3.73
C GLY A 95 15.60 -9.48 -2.33
N ASP A 96 15.91 -8.26 -1.89
CA ASP A 96 16.30 -7.96 -0.50
C ASP A 96 15.04 -7.85 0.36
N VAL A 97 14.55 -9.01 0.81
CA VAL A 97 13.42 -9.11 1.73
C VAL A 97 13.93 -8.96 3.17
N PRO A 98 13.46 -7.97 3.94
CA PRO A 98 13.86 -7.79 5.34
C PRO A 98 13.60 -9.06 6.18
N ALA A 99 14.56 -9.42 7.03
CA ALA A 99 14.40 -10.53 7.98
C ALA A 99 13.38 -10.24 9.09
N ALA A 100 13.08 -8.96 9.33
CA ALA A 100 12.04 -8.47 10.23
C ALA A 100 11.31 -7.29 9.58
N PRO A 101 10.02 -7.04 9.93
CA PRO A 101 9.26 -5.94 9.36
C PRO A 101 9.96 -4.59 9.56
N VAL A 102 10.03 -3.78 8.50
CA VAL A 102 10.52 -2.41 8.58
C VAL A 102 9.45 -1.53 9.22
N VAL A 103 9.83 -0.70 10.19
CA VAL A 103 8.91 0.30 10.77
C VAL A 103 8.91 1.55 9.88
N LEU A 104 7.77 1.83 9.25
CA LEU A 104 7.55 3.03 8.45
C LEU A 104 6.96 4.15 9.33
N PRO A 105 7.30 5.43 9.06
CA PRO A 105 6.73 6.55 9.79
C PRO A 105 5.22 6.70 9.56
N TRP A 106 4.48 6.93 10.64
CA TRP A 106 3.08 7.35 10.56
C TRP A 106 2.94 8.67 9.80
N HIS A 107 1.87 8.81 9.02
CA HIS A 107 1.69 9.92 8.09
C HIS A 107 0.35 10.65 8.23
N LEU A 108 -0.62 10.08 8.96
CA LEU A 108 -1.91 10.73 9.19
C LEU A 108 -1.85 11.68 10.40
N PRO A 109 -2.60 12.78 10.38
CA PRO A 109 -2.64 13.78 11.46
C PRO A 109 -3.45 13.34 12.69
#